data_AF-A0A1T1BUG7-F1
#
_entry.id   AF-A0A1T1BUG7-F1
#
_cell.length_a   1.000
_cell.length_b   1.000
_cell.length_c   1.000
_cell.angle_alpha   90.00
_cell.angle_beta   90.00
_cell.angle_gamma   90.00
#
_symmetry.space_group_name_H-M   'P 1'
#
loop_
_entity.id
_entity.type
_entity.pdbx_description
1 polymer ?
#
loop_
_entity_poly.entity_id
_entity_poly.type
_entity_poly.pdbx_seq_one_letter_code
_entity_poly.pdbx_strand_id
1 'polypeptide(L)'
;MRLHLITLIILLPLFVTAQNFNPPKYTPPTQNEMFPWMYDRPKPQKVEIVKPYSRNSIENAEAKLAKEERKLKKLGNKVWDIEADLKIKIKNLQHLENTPQNSNDSNRQKNIEKCKKEINESQDKLNNAKIELELSSKRAEELEKAVEDAKFIRTEY
;
A
#
# COMPACT_ATOMS: atom_id res chain seq x y z
N MET A 1 23.10 -4.39 -1.62
CA MET A 1 23.26 -2.93 -1.79
C MET A 1 22.03 -2.26 -2.43
N ARG A 2 20.80 -2.58 -2.02
CA ARG A 2 19.57 -1.90 -2.51
C ARG A 2 18.80 -1.14 -1.41
N LEU A 3 19.18 -1.34 -0.13
CA LEU A 3 18.59 -0.64 1.02
C LEU A 3 18.98 0.85 1.12
N HIS A 4 20.04 1.29 0.44
CA HIS A 4 20.45 2.71 0.44
C HIS A 4 19.69 3.60 -0.55
N LEU A 5 19.02 3.00 -1.55
CA LEU A 5 18.23 3.75 -2.53
C LEU A 5 16.94 4.31 -1.92
N ILE A 6 16.35 3.62 -0.95
CA ILE A 6 15.07 4.01 -0.35
C ILE A 6 15.23 5.25 0.54
N THR A 7 16.38 5.40 1.20
CA THR A 7 16.72 6.56 2.03
C THR A 7 17.01 7.84 1.23
N LEU A 8 17.40 7.72 -0.05
CA LEU A 8 17.74 8.89 -0.89
C LEU A 8 16.52 9.62 -1.45
N ILE A 9 15.37 8.94 -1.56
CA ILE A 9 14.15 9.47 -2.17
C ILE A 9 13.43 10.50 -1.27
N ILE A 10 13.75 10.54 0.03
CA ILE A 10 13.06 11.39 1.01
C ILE A 10 13.56 12.85 0.99
N LEU A 11 14.69 13.16 0.32
CA LEU A 11 15.34 14.46 0.36
C LEU A 11 15.19 15.31 -0.91
N LEU A 12 14.48 14.85 -1.93
CA LEU A 12 14.28 15.62 -3.16
C LEU A 12 13.00 16.46 -3.08
N PRO A 13 13.07 17.80 -3.14
CA PRO A 13 11.89 18.62 -3.37
C PRO A 13 11.39 18.30 -4.78
N LEU A 14 10.18 17.73 -4.85
CA LEU A 14 9.50 17.39 -6.10
C LEU A 14 9.18 18.69 -6.84
N PHE A 15 10.00 19.07 -7.81
CA PHE A 15 9.59 20.07 -8.82
C PHE A 15 8.54 19.42 -9.72
N VAL A 16 7.28 19.66 -9.41
CA VAL A 16 6.15 19.33 -10.28
C VAL A 16 5.88 20.53 -11.17
N THR A 17 6.47 20.59 -12.36
CA THR A 17 5.92 21.42 -13.43
C THR A 17 4.85 20.62 -14.15
N ALA A 18 3.59 20.86 -13.79
CA ALA A 18 2.44 20.40 -14.55
C ALA A 18 2.46 21.12 -15.91
N GLN A 19 2.96 20.45 -16.96
CA GLN A 19 2.81 20.94 -18.32
C GLN A 19 1.33 20.87 -18.70
N ASN A 20 0.73 22.04 -18.79
CA ASN A 20 -0.65 22.26 -19.17
C ASN A 20 -0.80 21.92 -20.66
N PHE A 21 -1.17 20.68 -20.98
CA PHE A 21 -1.38 20.24 -22.35
C PHE A 21 -2.77 20.70 -22.82
N ASN A 22 -2.82 21.83 -23.54
CA ASN A 22 -3.99 22.25 -24.30
C ASN A 22 -3.97 21.57 -25.67
N PRO A 23 -4.81 20.55 -25.94
CA PRO A 23 -4.96 20.06 -27.31
C PRO A 23 -5.62 21.16 -28.15
N PRO A 24 -5.13 21.43 -29.38
CA PRO A 24 -5.81 22.34 -30.29
C PRO A 24 -7.21 21.79 -30.58
N LYS A 25 -8.22 22.66 -30.42
CA LYS A 25 -9.58 22.39 -30.91
C LYS A 25 -9.50 22.32 -32.43
N TYR A 26 -9.46 21.11 -32.98
CA TYR A 26 -9.80 20.88 -34.38
C TYR A 26 -11.25 21.33 -34.58
N THR A 27 -11.45 22.52 -35.12
CA THR A 27 -12.72 22.90 -35.74
C THR A 27 -12.84 22.09 -37.03
N PRO A 28 -13.86 21.23 -37.19
CA PRO A 28 -14.11 20.65 -38.50
C PRO A 28 -14.46 21.81 -39.45
N PRO A 29 -13.88 21.89 -40.65
CA PRO A 29 -14.41 22.80 -41.64
C PRO A 29 -15.83 22.33 -41.96
N THR A 30 -16.81 23.18 -41.70
CA THR A 30 -18.13 23.10 -42.34
C THR A 30 -17.89 23.23 -43.83
N GLN A 31 -17.62 22.10 -44.50
CA GLN A 31 -17.64 22.02 -45.95
C GLN A 31 -19.07 21.72 -46.36
N ASN A 32 -19.69 22.79 -46.86
CA ASN A 32 -20.87 22.75 -47.70
C ASN A 32 -20.80 21.62 -48.71
N GLU A 33 -21.96 20.99 -48.87
CA GLU A 33 -22.42 20.28 -50.05
C GLU A 33 -21.70 20.68 -51.34
N MET A 34 -20.85 19.80 -51.86
CA MET A 34 -20.50 19.75 -53.28
C MET A 34 -19.81 18.41 -53.55
N PHE A 35 -20.23 17.72 -54.62
CA PHE A 35 -19.71 16.47 -55.20
C PHE A 35 -20.34 15.13 -54.74
N PRO A 36 -21.39 14.64 -55.44
CA PRO A 36 -22.07 13.36 -55.16
C PRO A 36 -21.29 12.08 -55.53
N TRP A 37 -20.10 12.17 -56.11
CA TRP A 37 -19.43 11.03 -56.78
C TRP A 37 -18.29 10.37 -55.97
N MET A 38 -18.16 10.66 -54.67
CA MET A 38 -17.10 10.08 -53.81
C MET A 38 -17.58 8.93 -52.92
N TYR A 39 -18.68 8.25 -53.28
CA TYR A 39 -19.18 7.08 -52.56
C TYR A 39 -18.68 5.78 -53.16
N ASP A 40 -17.38 5.51 -53.08
CA ASP A 40 -16.88 4.11 -53.08
C ASP A 40 -15.42 4.10 -52.60
N ARG A 41 -15.23 4.41 -51.30
CA ARG A 41 -14.01 3.99 -50.62
C ARG A 41 -14.26 2.60 -50.01
N PRO A 42 -13.47 1.56 -50.36
CA PRO A 42 -13.55 0.30 -49.66
C PRO A 42 -13.28 0.55 -48.16
N LYS A 43 -14.24 0.18 -47.32
CA LYS A 43 -14.10 0.29 -45.86
C LYS A 43 -12.84 -0.50 -45.46
N PRO A 44 -11.87 0.09 -44.73
CA PRO A 44 -10.75 -0.68 -44.24
C PRO A 44 -11.30 -1.84 -43.39
N GLN A 45 -10.85 -3.07 -43.68
CA GLN A 45 -11.21 -4.24 -42.89
C GLN A 45 -10.89 -3.93 -41.43
N LYS A 46 -11.89 -4.06 -40.56
CA LYS A 46 -11.70 -3.92 -39.11
C LYS A 46 -10.80 -5.06 -38.69
N VAL A 47 -9.50 -4.80 -38.58
CA VAL A 47 -8.59 -5.69 -37.88
C VAL A 47 -9.13 -5.80 -36.46
N GLU A 48 -9.59 -6.98 -36.06
CA GLU A 48 -9.94 -7.23 -34.67
C GLU A 48 -8.67 -6.99 -33.85
N ILE A 49 -8.62 -5.87 -33.13
CA ILE A 49 -7.56 -5.61 -32.17
C ILE A 49 -7.80 -6.60 -31.03
N VAL A 50 -7.27 -7.81 -31.17
CA VAL A 50 -7.27 -8.80 -30.10
C VAL A 50 -6.36 -8.22 -29.02
N LYS A 51 -6.95 -7.66 -27.96
CA LYS A 51 -6.17 -7.21 -26.80
C LYS A 51 -5.36 -8.41 -26.31
N PRO A 52 -4.02 -8.31 -26.17
CA PRO A 52 -3.23 -9.42 -25.68
C PRO A 52 -3.66 -9.75 -24.25
N TYR A 53 -4.28 -10.92 -24.06
CA TYR A 53 -4.77 -11.42 -22.77
C TYR A 53 -3.67 -11.42 -21.69
N SER A 54 -2.40 -11.58 -22.09
CA SER A 54 -1.24 -11.66 -21.19
C SER A 54 -0.86 -10.32 -20.54
N ARG A 55 -1.05 -9.19 -21.22
CA ARG A 55 -0.77 -7.85 -20.65
C ARG A 55 -1.65 -7.57 -19.43
N ASN A 56 -2.89 -8.02 -19.49
CA ASN A 56 -3.86 -7.91 -18.40
C ASN A 56 -3.45 -8.76 -17.17
N SER A 57 -2.80 -9.91 -17.35
CA SER A 57 -2.43 -10.79 -16.23
C SER A 57 -1.32 -10.18 -15.36
N ILE A 58 -0.27 -9.66 -15.98
CA ILE A 58 0.86 -9.04 -15.28
C ILE A 58 0.40 -7.75 -14.60
N GLU A 59 -0.34 -6.89 -15.30
CA GLU A 59 -0.89 -5.65 -14.73
C GLU A 59 -1.80 -5.94 -13.52
N ASN A 60 -2.62 -6.99 -13.58
CA ASN A 60 -3.45 -7.41 -12.45
C ASN A 60 -2.63 -7.97 -11.28
N ALA A 61 -1.56 -8.71 -11.55
CA ALA A 61 -0.67 -9.23 -10.51
C ALA A 61 0.11 -8.11 -9.82
N GLU A 62 0.63 -7.14 -10.58
CA GLU A 62 1.28 -5.94 -10.05
C GLU A 62 0.30 -5.08 -9.23
N ALA A 63 -0.95 -4.93 -9.67
CA ALA A 63 -1.97 -4.24 -8.89
C ALA A 63 -2.31 -4.94 -7.56
N LYS A 64 -2.33 -6.29 -7.55
CA LYS A 64 -2.52 -7.08 -6.33
C LYS A 64 -1.33 -6.92 -5.37
N LEU A 65 -0.10 -6.97 -5.89
CA LEU A 65 1.12 -6.74 -5.13
C LEU A 65 1.08 -5.36 -4.46
N ALA A 66 0.84 -4.29 -5.23
CA ALA A 66 0.77 -2.93 -4.72
C ALA A 66 -0.32 -2.76 -3.64
N LYS A 67 -1.42 -3.51 -3.73
CA LYS A 67 -2.47 -3.50 -2.70
C LYS A 67 -2.00 -4.16 -1.40
N GLU A 68 -1.32 -5.30 -1.49
CA GLU A 68 -0.76 -5.99 -0.32
C GLU A 68 0.39 -5.18 0.33
N GLU A 69 1.25 -4.53 -0.45
CA GLU A 69 2.28 -3.63 0.09
C GLU A 69 1.68 -2.45 0.87
N ARG A 70 0.60 -1.85 0.36
CA ARG A 70 -0.13 -0.80 1.08
C ARG A 70 -0.75 -1.33 2.37
N LYS A 71 -1.24 -2.57 2.35
CA LYS A 71 -1.80 -3.23 3.54
C LYS A 71 -0.70 -3.50 4.57
N LEU A 72 0.46 -4.00 4.13
CA LEU A 72 1.65 -4.20 4.96
C LEU A 72 2.07 -2.92 5.65
N LYS A 73 2.16 -1.80 4.92
CA LYS A 73 2.47 -0.50 5.51
C LYS A 73 1.47 -0.11 6.61
N LYS A 74 0.17 -0.33 6.39
CA LYS A 74 -0.86 -0.06 7.39
C LYS A 74 -0.73 -0.96 8.62
N LEU A 75 -0.46 -2.25 8.43
CA LEU A 75 -0.25 -3.20 9.52
C LEU A 75 1.02 -2.87 10.31
N GLY A 76 2.11 -2.50 9.63
CA GLY A 76 3.35 -2.06 10.26
C GLY A 76 3.13 -0.83 11.15
N ASN A 77 2.41 0.18 10.65
CA ASN A 77 2.04 1.35 11.46
C ASN A 77 1.19 0.95 12.68
N LYS A 78 0.21 0.06 12.50
CA LYS A 78 -0.63 -0.43 13.61
C LYS A 78 0.20 -1.15 14.68
N VAL A 79 1.16 -1.98 14.29
CA VAL A 79 2.08 -2.66 15.23
C VAL A 79 2.88 -1.61 15.99
N TRP A 80 3.45 -0.63 15.28
CA TRP A 80 4.23 0.46 15.88
C TRP A 80 3.42 1.26 16.91
N ASP A 81 2.18 1.63 16.58
CA ASP A 81 1.31 2.39 17.46
C ASP A 81 0.97 1.60 18.74
N ILE A 82 0.71 0.29 18.61
CA ILE A 82 0.45 -0.59 19.76
C ILE A 82 1.71 -0.72 20.64
N GLU A 83 2.89 -0.86 20.04
CA GLU A 83 4.16 -0.91 20.81
C GLU A 83 4.43 0.39 21.56
N ALA A 84 4.16 1.53 20.94
CA ALA A 84 4.29 2.83 21.57
C ALA A 84 3.34 2.98 22.77
N ASP A 85 2.06 2.62 22.61
CA ASP A 85 1.07 2.62 23.69
C ASP A 85 1.45 1.67 24.84
N LEU A 86 1.88 0.44 24.52
CA LEU A 86 2.34 -0.53 25.50
C LEU A 86 3.52 0.01 26.31
N LYS A 87 4.49 0.67 25.66
CA LYS A 87 5.63 1.29 26.34
C LYS A 87 5.21 2.40 27.31
N ILE A 88 4.19 3.18 26.96
CA ILE A 88 3.62 4.20 27.85
C ILE A 88 2.96 3.53 29.06
N LYS A 89 2.16 2.49 28.85
CA LYS A 89 1.49 1.73 29.93
C LYS A 89 2.50 1.10 30.90
N ILE A 90 3.57 0.50 30.39
CA ILE A 90 4.65 -0.07 31.21
C ILE A 90 5.33 1.02 32.04
N LYS A 91 5.63 2.19 31.45
CA LYS A 91 6.21 3.32 32.19
C LYS A 91 5.27 3.82 33.29
N ASN A 92 3.97 3.90 33.01
CA ASN A 92 2.97 4.30 34.00
C ASN A 92 2.90 3.31 35.15
N LEU A 93 2.94 2.00 34.86
CA LEU A 93 2.99 0.97 35.88
C LEU A 93 4.25 1.10 36.75
N GLN A 94 5.42 1.30 36.14
CA GLN A 94 6.68 1.52 36.87
C GLN A 94 6.60 2.76 37.77
N HIS A 95 6.01 3.86 37.29
CA HIS A 95 5.79 5.04 38.11
C HIS A 95 4.89 4.75 39.31
N LEU A 96 3.77 4.04 39.09
CA LEU A 96 2.86 3.64 40.16
C LEU A 96 3.55 2.73 41.19
N GLU A 97 4.40 1.80 40.75
CA GLU A 97 5.15 0.87 41.62
C GLU A 97 6.25 1.58 42.41
N ASN A 98 6.95 2.56 41.81
CA ASN A 98 8.10 3.25 42.42
C ASN A 98 7.73 4.48 43.27
N THR A 99 6.49 5.00 43.18
CA THR A 99 6.07 6.17 43.98
C THR A 99 5.98 5.77 45.46
N PRO A 100 6.79 6.37 46.36
CA PRO A 100 6.74 6.06 47.78
C PRO A 100 5.53 6.76 48.42
N GLN A 101 4.63 6.00 49.05
CA GLN A 101 3.58 6.58 49.89
C GLN A 101 3.21 5.65 51.06
N ASN A 102 3.01 6.28 52.22
CA ASN A 102 2.68 5.65 53.49
C ASN A 102 1.37 4.85 53.43
N SER A 103 1.42 3.64 54.00
CA SER A 103 0.30 2.77 54.44
C SER A 103 -0.76 2.35 53.42
N ASN A 104 -0.82 1.05 53.12
CA ASN A 104 -2.02 0.23 52.87
C ASN A 104 -3.19 0.84 52.06
N ASP A 105 -2.90 1.60 51.01
CA ASP A 105 -3.95 2.13 50.13
C ASP A 105 -4.44 1.04 49.16
N SER A 106 -5.51 0.33 49.54
CA SER A 106 -6.20 -0.69 48.73
C SER A 106 -6.50 -0.19 47.30
N ASN A 107 -6.70 1.12 47.14
CA ASN A 107 -6.98 1.74 45.85
C ASN A 107 -5.75 1.70 44.91
N ARG A 108 -4.54 1.82 45.45
CA ARG A 108 -3.28 1.73 44.67
C ARG A 108 -3.05 0.31 44.17
N GLN A 109 -3.24 -0.70 45.02
CA GLN A 109 -3.12 -2.11 44.64
C GLN A 109 -4.06 -2.43 43.47
N LYS A 110 -5.32 -1.99 43.56
CA LYS A 110 -6.34 -2.17 42.52
C LYS A 110 -5.95 -1.49 41.19
N ASN A 111 -5.34 -0.30 41.25
CA ASN A 111 -4.86 0.42 40.07
C ASN A 111 -3.67 -0.29 39.41
N ILE A 112 -2.74 -0.83 40.20
CA ILE A 112 -1.60 -1.62 39.71
C ILE A 112 -2.10 -2.89 38.99
N GLU A 113 -3.03 -3.62 39.59
CA GLU A 113 -3.63 -4.82 38.98
C GLU A 113 -4.37 -4.49 37.68
N LYS A 114 -5.14 -3.39 37.67
CA LYS A 114 -5.82 -2.92 36.46
C LYS A 114 -4.82 -2.60 35.34
N CYS A 115 -3.75 -1.86 35.64
CA CYS A 115 -2.70 -1.56 34.66
C CYS A 115 -2.01 -2.83 34.15
N LYS A 116 -1.73 -3.82 35.02
CA LYS A 116 -1.15 -5.11 34.59
C LYS A 116 -2.08 -5.86 33.63
N LYS A 117 -3.39 -5.86 33.91
CA LYS A 117 -4.38 -6.46 33.01
C LYS A 117 -4.42 -5.76 31.65
N GLU A 118 -4.45 -4.43 31.64
CA GLU A 118 -4.44 -3.64 30.39
C GLU A 118 -3.16 -3.84 29.58
N ILE A 119 -2.00 -4.00 30.24
CA ILE A 119 -0.73 -4.35 29.58
C ILE A 119 -0.83 -5.72 28.92
N ASN A 120 -1.35 -6.74 29.62
CA ASN A 120 -1.52 -8.07 29.06
C ASN A 120 -2.45 -8.06 27.84
N GLU A 121 -3.59 -7.38 27.93
CA GLU A 121 -4.53 -7.23 26.81
C GLU A 121 -3.88 -6.51 25.61
N SER A 122 -3.06 -5.48 25.87
CA SER A 122 -2.30 -4.80 24.81
C SER A 122 -1.20 -5.69 24.21
N GLN A 123 -0.55 -6.53 25.01
CA GLN A 123 0.45 -7.49 24.55
C GLN A 123 -0.17 -8.56 23.63
N ASP A 124 -1.35 -9.07 23.99
CA ASP A 124 -2.10 -10.02 23.15
C ASP A 124 -2.50 -9.39 21.81
N LYS A 125 -2.97 -8.14 21.84
CA LYS A 125 -3.26 -7.37 20.62
C LYS A 125 -2.01 -7.17 19.75
N LEU A 126 -0.86 -6.90 20.38
CA LEU A 126 0.41 -6.77 19.68
C LEU A 126 0.81 -8.07 18.99
N ASN A 127 0.73 -9.19 19.70
CA ASN A 127 1.06 -10.50 19.17
C ASN A 127 0.18 -10.85 17.97
N ASN A 128 -1.13 -10.64 18.08
CA ASN A 128 -2.07 -10.86 16.98
C ASN A 128 -1.76 -9.97 15.76
N ALA A 129 -1.44 -8.69 16.00
CA ALA A 129 -1.08 -7.77 14.92
C ALA A 129 0.25 -8.17 14.24
N LYS A 130 1.22 -8.69 14.99
CA LYS A 130 2.48 -9.24 14.44
C LYS A 130 2.25 -10.48 13.59
N ILE A 131 1.40 -11.41 14.05
CA ILE A 131 1.01 -12.59 13.27
C ILE A 131 0.33 -12.17 11.96
N GLU A 132 -0.59 -11.22 12.02
CA GLU A 132 -1.28 -10.70 10.82
C GLU A 132 -0.28 -10.05 9.84
N LEU A 133 0.66 -9.26 10.36
CA LEU A 133 1.73 -8.63 9.57
C LEU A 133 2.60 -9.70 8.89
N GLU A 134 3.03 -10.72 9.62
CA GLU A 134 3.86 -11.81 9.09
C GLU A 134 3.14 -12.59 7.98
N LEU A 135 1.87 -12.94 8.19
CA LEU A 135 1.05 -13.62 7.18
C LEU A 135 0.87 -12.76 5.92
N SER A 136 0.64 -11.45 6.09
CA SER A 136 0.54 -10.53 4.95
C SER A 136 1.89 -10.37 4.23
N SER A 137 3.01 -10.45 4.95
CA SER A 137 4.36 -10.38 4.38
C SER A 137 4.64 -11.56 3.47
N LYS A 138 4.34 -12.78 3.96
CA LYS A 138 4.49 -14.01 3.16
C LYS A 138 3.66 -13.96 1.88
N ARG A 139 2.43 -13.45 1.95
CA ARG A 139 1.58 -13.28 0.75
C ARG A 139 2.17 -12.27 -0.24
N ALA A 140 2.75 -11.18 0.23
CA ALA A 140 3.40 -10.21 -0.65
C ALA A 140 4.62 -10.82 -1.34
N GLU A 141 5.44 -11.58 -0.62
CA GLU A 141 6.59 -12.32 -1.20
C GLU A 141 6.15 -13.35 -2.25
N GLU A 142 5.07 -14.09 -2.00
CA GLU A 142 4.49 -15.03 -2.97
C GLU A 142 4.00 -14.32 -4.24
N LEU A 143 3.34 -13.16 -4.10
CA LEU A 143 2.88 -12.35 -5.22
C LEU A 143 4.05 -11.74 -6.00
N GLU A 144 5.13 -11.33 -5.33
CA GLU A 144 6.33 -10.79 -5.96
C GLU A 144 6.98 -11.85 -6.84
N LYS A 145 7.17 -13.07 -6.32
CA LYS A 145 7.66 -14.21 -7.10
C LYS A 145 6.78 -14.51 -8.31
N ALA A 146 5.46 -14.55 -8.13
CA ALA A 146 4.53 -14.80 -9.23
C ALA A 146 4.61 -13.72 -10.34
N VAL A 147 4.85 -12.46 -9.97
CA VAL A 147 5.08 -11.36 -10.93
C VAL A 147 6.41 -11.53 -11.65
N GLU A 148 7.48 -11.93 -10.94
CA GLU A 148 8.79 -12.20 -11.54
C GLU A 148 8.72 -13.37 -12.53
N ASP A 149 8.16 -14.50 -12.13
CA ASP A 149 8.01 -15.69 -12.97
C ASP A 149 7.23 -15.37 -14.26
N ALA A 150 6.14 -14.60 -14.15
CA ALA A 150 5.35 -14.17 -15.30
C ALA A 150 6.11 -13.26 -16.27
N LYS A 151 7.16 -12.54 -15.81
CA LYS A 151 8.04 -11.74 -16.68
C LYS A 151 9.00 -12.61 -17.49
N PHE A 152 9.51 -13.70 -16.91
CA PHE A 152 10.47 -14.61 -17.57
C PHE A 152 9.83 -15.55 -18.60
N ILE A 153 8.58 -15.98 -18.42
CA ILE A 153 7.86 -16.80 -19.42
C ILE A 153 7.70 -16.08 -20.77
N ARG A 154 7.78 -14.74 -20.78
CA ARG A 154 7.64 -13.93 -22.02
C ARG A 154 8.90 -13.94 -22.90
N THR A 155 10.03 -14.41 -22.40
CA THR A 155 11.34 -14.33 -23.08
C THR A 155 11.75 -15.61 -23.82
N GLU A 156 11.00 -16.71 -23.72
CA GLU A 156 11.36 -18.01 -24.35
C GLU A 156 10.60 -18.34 -25.66
N TYR A 157 9.98 -17.36 -26.33
CA TYR A 157 9.32 -17.55 -27.62
C TYR A 157 9.79 -16.57 -28.70
#